data_AF-A0A075JSR9-F1
#
_entry.id   AF-A0A075JSR9-F1
#
_cell.length_a   1.000
_cell.length_b   1.000
_cell.length_c   1.000
_cell.angle_alpha   90.00
_cell.angle_beta   90.00
_cell.angle_gamma   90.00
#
_symmetry.space_group_name_H-M   'P 1'
#
loop_
_entity.id
_entity.type
_entity.pdbx_description
1 polymer ?
#
loop_
_entity_poly.entity_id
_entity_poly.type
_entity_poly.pdbx_seq_one_letter_code
_entity_poly.pdbx_strand_id
1 'polypeptide(L)'
;MLTTISWIALGIGIISSIIIIIDVMKHPQMMTIMNVVWPINGWFFGPFAIWSYFKWGRLKAKDYDGEDNRGKGAQVFMSTSHCSSGCTLGDAAGVPIVMLTGFTLLGTTLFAHYVVQFTLAYIFGILFQFYAIYPMYKEAGVMENLKNAIKADTWSLIMFEIGMFGWMAIVHYVLFAQPPKPTEATYWFMMQIAMILGFLTSYPANWILVKKGIKEEM
;
A
#
# COMPACT_ATOMS: atom_id res chain seq x y z
N MET A 1 26.73 9.73 2.65
CA MET A 1 25.62 10.52 3.24
C MET A 1 24.27 9.90 2.92
N LEU A 2 23.89 9.75 1.64
CA LEU A 2 22.58 9.17 1.27
C LEU A 2 22.36 7.76 1.84
N THR A 3 23.33 6.85 1.75
CA THR A 3 23.22 5.49 2.30
C THR A 3 22.89 5.48 3.80
N THR A 4 23.47 6.40 4.57
CA THR A 4 23.20 6.54 6.01
C THR A 4 21.77 7.00 6.25
N ILE A 5 21.30 7.99 5.48
CA ILE A 5 19.91 8.47 5.53
C ILE A 5 18.95 7.33 5.18
N SER A 6 19.25 6.55 4.14
CA SER A 6 18.46 5.39 3.72
C SER A 6 18.30 4.38 4.85
N TRP A 7 19.39 4.00 5.53
CA TRP A 7 19.32 3.07 6.67
C TRP A 7 18.52 3.62 7.84
N ILE A 8 18.66 4.91 8.16
CA ILE A 8 17.88 5.56 9.21
C ILE A 8 16.39 5.54 8.85
N ALA A 9 16.02 5.92 7.63
CA ALA A 9 14.64 5.94 7.16
C ALA A 9 14.00 4.54 7.16
N LEU A 10 14.72 3.53 6.67
CA LEU A 10 14.27 2.13 6.69
C LEU A 10 14.12 1.62 8.14
N GLY A 11 15.09 1.95 9.00
CA GLY A 11 15.03 1.60 10.43
C GLY A 11 13.81 2.21 11.12
N ILE A 12 13.51 3.48 10.86
CA ILE A 12 12.32 4.16 11.38
C ILE A 12 11.04 3.49 10.86
N GLY A 13 11.00 3.12 9.58
CA GLY A 13 9.86 2.39 9.00
C GLY A 13 9.62 1.06 9.70
N ILE A 14 10.69 0.26 9.89
CA ILE A 14 10.61 -1.02 10.60
C ILE A 14 10.15 -0.84 12.05
N ILE A 15 10.71 0.12 12.78
CA ILE A 15 10.29 0.42 14.15
C ILE A 15 8.82 0.81 14.20
N SER A 16 8.36 1.62 13.23
CA SER A 16 6.96 2.04 13.13
C SER A 16 6.02 0.86 12.88
N SER A 17 6.38 -0.05 11.95
CA SER A 17 5.66 -1.30 11.74
C SER A 17 5.59 -2.15 12.99
N ILE A 18 6.71 -2.32 13.72
CA ILE A 18 6.75 -3.13 14.95
C ILE A 18 5.84 -2.54 16.04
N ILE A 19 5.89 -1.22 16.25
CA ILE A 19 5.02 -0.55 17.24
C ILE A 19 3.55 -0.82 16.92
N ILE A 20 3.16 -0.67 15.66
CA ILE A 20 1.80 -0.92 15.20
C ILE A 20 1.42 -2.40 15.36
N ILE A 21 2.30 -3.34 15.00
CA ILE A 21 2.06 -4.79 15.18
C ILE A 21 1.78 -5.11 16.65
N ILE A 22 2.62 -4.63 17.57
CA ILE A 22 2.49 -4.89 19.01
C ILE A 22 1.13 -4.40 19.52
N ASP A 23 0.69 -3.22 19.07
CA ASP A 23 -0.59 -2.66 19.51
C ASP A 23 -1.78 -3.39 18.85
N VAL A 24 -1.73 -3.67 17.55
CA VAL A 24 -2.77 -4.42 16.81
C VAL A 24 -2.97 -5.82 17.38
N MET A 25 -1.91 -6.49 17.84
CA MET A 25 -2.01 -7.80 18.50
C MET A 25 -2.81 -7.75 19.80
N LYS A 26 -2.73 -6.63 20.54
CA LYS A 26 -3.51 -6.41 21.76
C LYS A 26 -4.93 -5.92 21.44
N HIS A 27 -5.06 -5.19 20.34
CA HIS A 27 -6.27 -4.47 19.95
C HIS A 27 -6.62 -4.74 18.48
N PRO A 28 -7.06 -5.97 18.17
CA PRO A 28 -7.28 -6.39 16.79
C PRO A 28 -8.41 -5.58 16.13
N GLN A 29 -8.23 -5.26 14.86
CA GLN A 29 -9.21 -4.52 14.05
C GLN A 29 -10.44 -5.38 13.73
N MET A 30 -11.60 -4.73 13.61
CA MET A 30 -12.85 -5.39 13.17
C MET A 30 -12.69 -6.04 11.79
N MET A 31 -12.12 -5.31 10.83
CA MET A 31 -11.72 -5.86 9.53
C MET A 31 -10.34 -6.50 9.65
N THR A 32 -10.27 -7.84 9.64
CA THR A 32 -9.03 -8.59 9.88
C THR A 32 -7.89 -8.18 8.95
N ILE A 33 -8.18 -7.84 7.69
CA ILE A 33 -7.15 -7.40 6.73
C ILE A 33 -6.43 -6.12 7.19
N MET A 34 -7.12 -5.25 7.94
CA MET A 34 -6.52 -4.02 8.46
C MET A 34 -5.41 -4.29 9.48
N ASN A 35 -5.40 -5.47 10.13
CA ASN A 35 -4.30 -5.88 11.00
C ASN A 35 -2.97 -6.03 10.25
N VAL A 36 -3.02 -6.28 8.93
CA VAL A 36 -1.85 -6.40 8.06
C VAL A 36 -1.56 -5.08 7.35
N VAL A 37 -2.61 -4.37 6.92
CA VAL A 37 -2.51 -3.06 6.26
C VAL A 37 -1.75 -2.05 7.13
N TRP A 38 -2.07 -1.97 8.42
CA TRP A 38 -1.48 -1.00 9.33
C TRP A 38 0.05 -1.15 9.49
N PRO A 39 0.58 -2.36 9.76
CA PRO A 39 2.02 -2.60 9.74
C PRO A 39 2.70 -2.25 8.41
N ILE A 40 2.07 -2.57 7.26
CA ILE A 40 2.60 -2.23 5.94
C ILE A 40 2.67 -0.70 5.76
N ASN A 41 1.64 0.04 6.16
CA ASN A 41 1.69 1.51 6.19
C ASN A 41 2.82 2.01 7.10
N GLY A 42 3.03 1.36 8.25
CA GLY A 42 4.18 1.61 9.13
C GLY A 42 5.51 1.60 8.40
N TRP A 43 5.67 0.67 7.45
CA TRP A 43 6.95 0.46 6.77
C TRP A 43 7.29 1.64 5.85
N PHE A 44 6.34 2.18 5.08
CA PHE A 44 6.62 3.25 4.12
C PHE A 44 6.27 4.66 4.61
N PHE A 45 5.27 4.83 5.48
CA PHE A 45 4.94 6.12 6.08
C PHE A 45 5.70 6.42 7.38
N GLY A 46 6.30 5.40 8.01
CA GLY A 46 7.05 5.58 9.25
C GLY A 46 6.18 6.18 10.38
N PRO A 47 6.64 7.24 11.08
CA PRO A 47 5.95 7.78 12.25
C PRO A 47 4.55 8.34 11.94
N PHE A 48 4.31 8.75 10.69
CA PHE A 48 2.99 9.21 10.26
C PHE A 48 1.94 8.09 10.29
N ALA A 49 2.33 6.85 10.01
CA ALA A 49 1.46 5.68 10.17
C ALA A 49 1.10 5.44 11.64
N ILE A 50 2.05 5.63 12.56
CA ILE A 50 1.78 5.49 14.01
C ILE A 50 0.73 6.51 14.44
N TRP A 51 0.94 7.78 14.08
CA TRP A 51 -0.01 8.84 14.40
C TRP A 51 -1.41 8.56 13.84
N SER A 52 -1.51 8.21 12.56
CA SER A 52 -2.79 7.92 11.91
C SER A 52 -3.45 6.65 12.46
N TYR A 53 -2.67 5.65 12.85
CA TYR A 53 -3.15 4.44 13.50
C TYR A 53 -3.79 4.73 14.86
N PHE A 54 -3.10 5.43 15.76
CA PHE A 54 -3.67 5.76 17.06
C PHE A 54 -4.84 6.75 16.96
N LYS A 55 -4.83 7.63 15.95
CA LYS A 55 -5.90 8.61 15.75
C LYS A 55 -7.16 8.01 15.12
N TRP A 56 -7.01 7.13 14.13
CA TRP A 56 -8.12 6.66 13.29
C TRP A 56 -8.27 5.14 13.27
N GLY A 57 -7.17 4.39 13.31
CA GLY A 57 -7.20 2.92 13.32
C GLY A 57 -7.74 2.34 14.62
N ARG A 58 -7.38 2.93 15.76
CA ARG A 58 -7.83 2.43 17.07
C ARG A 58 -9.35 2.55 17.29
N LEU A 59 -10.00 3.47 16.59
CA LEU A 59 -11.47 3.61 16.60
C LEU A 59 -12.19 2.41 15.95
N LYS A 60 -11.46 1.56 15.21
CA LYS A 60 -11.99 0.34 14.57
C LYS A 60 -11.45 -0.95 15.20
N ALA A 61 -10.85 -0.85 16.40
CA ALA A 61 -10.48 -2.02 17.17
C ALA A 61 -11.74 -2.73 17.72
N LYS A 62 -11.70 -4.06 17.85
CA LYS A 62 -12.85 -4.87 18.30
C LYS A 62 -13.24 -4.61 19.76
N ASP A 63 -12.33 -4.08 20.55
CA ASP A 63 -12.48 -3.75 21.96
C ASP A 63 -12.79 -2.27 22.20
N TYR A 64 -13.06 -1.51 21.13
CA TYR A 64 -13.44 -0.11 21.21
C TYR A 64 -14.94 0.06 21.04
N ASP A 65 -15.63 0.50 22.10
CA ASP A 65 -17.08 0.72 22.13
C ASP A 65 -17.49 2.19 21.89
N GLY A 66 -16.55 3.07 21.53
CA GLY A 66 -16.84 4.48 21.28
C GLY A 66 -17.43 4.77 19.91
N GLU A 67 -18.03 5.94 19.74
CA GLU A 67 -18.55 6.38 18.45
C GLU A 67 -17.43 6.66 17.44
N ASP A 68 -17.61 6.19 16.20
CA ASP A 68 -16.71 6.52 15.09
C ASP A 68 -16.97 7.96 14.61
N ASN A 69 -16.16 8.89 15.10
CA ASN A 69 -16.23 10.32 14.76
C ASN A 69 -15.34 10.72 13.57
N ARG A 70 -14.85 9.75 12.79
CA ARG A 70 -13.97 10.03 11.66
C ARG A 70 -14.73 10.75 10.56
N GLY A 71 -14.23 11.92 10.17
CA GLY A 71 -14.70 12.61 8.97
C GLY A 71 -14.34 11.85 7.69
N LYS A 72 -15.06 12.15 6.60
CA LYS A 72 -14.89 11.50 5.29
C LYS A 72 -13.44 11.40 4.80
N GLY A 73 -12.61 12.41 5.08
CA GLY A 73 -11.21 12.39 4.68
C GLY A 73 -10.38 11.29 5.37
N ALA A 74 -10.69 10.97 6.62
CA ALA A 74 -10.06 9.88 7.36
C ALA A 74 -10.54 8.50 6.86
N GLN A 75 -11.82 8.38 6.49
CA GLN A 75 -12.35 7.16 5.88
C GLN A 75 -11.74 6.89 4.50
N VAL A 76 -11.62 7.93 3.67
CA VAL A 76 -10.92 7.83 2.37
C VAL A 76 -9.45 7.51 2.58
N PHE A 77 -8.81 8.07 3.61
CA PHE A 77 -7.44 7.71 3.97
C PHE A 77 -7.31 6.23 4.29
N MET A 78 -8.20 5.65 5.10
CA MET A 78 -8.22 4.20 5.36
C MET A 78 -8.41 3.37 4.10
N SER A 79 -9.36 3.78 3.26
CA SER A 79 -9.64 3.14 1.96
C SER A 79 -8.42 3.16 1.04
N THR A 80 -7.65 4.25 1.08
CA THR A 80 -6.39 4.42 0.34
C THR A 80 -5.25 3.61 0.97
N SER A 81 -5.14 3.61 2.30
CA SER A 81 -4.15 2.81 3.05
C SER A 81 -4.30 1.33 2.76
N HIS A 82 -5.53 0.87 2.68
CA HIS A 82 -5.84 -0.52 2.36
C HIS A 82 -5.35 -0.91 0.96
N CYS A 83 -5.72 -0.15 -0.09
CA CYS A 83 -5.28 -0.46 -1.45
C CYS A 83 -3.77 -0.29 -1.63
N SER A 84 -3.20 0.78 -1.04
CA SER A 84 -1.78 1.07 -1.09
C SER A 84 -0.95 -0.05 -0.46
N SER A 85 -1.42 -0.65 0.64
CA SER A 85 -0.75 -1.79 1.25
C SER A 85 -0.76 -3.04 0.37
N GLY A 86 -1.85 -3.30 -0.35
CA GLY A 86 -1.91 -4.41 -1.32
C GLY A 86 -0.93 -4.21 -2.47
N CYS A 87 -0.90 -3.01 -3.07
CA CYS A 87 0.01 -2.67 -4.15
C CYS A 87 1.47 -2.77 -3.69
N THR A 88 1.79 -2.10 -2.57
CA THR A 88 3.10 -2.14 -1.90
C THR A 88 3.62 -3.57 -1.70
N LEU A 89 2.75 -4.48 -1.22
CA LEU A 89 3.14 -5.86 -1.00
C LEU A 89 3.46 -6.57 -2.33
N GLY A 90 2.64 -6.36 -3.36
CA GLY A 90 2.88 -6.89 -4.69
C GLY A 90 4.16 -6.36 -5.33
N ASP A 91 4.43 -5.06 -5.21
CA ASP A 91 5.62 -4.44 -5.76
C ASP A 91 6.89 -4.93 -5.06
N ALA A 92 6.86 -4.95 -3.73
CA ALA A 92 7.97 -5.45 -2.91
C ALA A 92 8.25 -6.93 -3.20
N ALA A 93 7.22 -7.75 -3.43
CA ALA A 93 7.35 -9.15 -3.83
C ALA A 93 7.86 -9.32 -5.28
N GLY A 94 7.53 -8.39 -6.18
CA GLY A 94 7.99 -8.42 -7.58
C GLY A 94 9.48 -8.11 -7.74
N VAL A 95 10.05 -7.28 -6.85
CA VAL A 95 11.49 -6.94 -6.87
C VAL A 95 12.39 -8.19 -6.90
N PRO A 96 12.33 -9.12 -5.92
CA PRO A 96 13.19 -10.30 -5.92
C PRO A 96 12.91 -11.22 -7.10
N ILE A 97 11.70 -11.29 -7.62
CA ILE A 97 11.38 -12.14 -8.78
C ILE A 97 12.15 -11.66 -10.02
N VAL A 98 12.09 -10.37 -10.33
CA VAL A 98 12.83 -9.82 -11.47
C VAL A 98 14.35 -9.93 -11.25
N MET A 99 14.81 -9.68 -10.03
CA MET A 99 16.23 -9.80 -9.69
C MET A 99 16.76 -11.24 -9.87
N LEU A 100 16.04 -12.25 -9.37
CA LEU A 100 16.48 -13.65 -9.39
C LEU A 100 16.35 -14.28 -10.78
N THR A 101 15.33 -13.90 -11.54
CA THR A 101 15.11 -14.42 -12.89
C THR A 101 16.00 -13.75 -13.94
N GLY A 102 16.55 -12.57 -13.63
CA GLY A 102 17.25 -11.74 -14.60
C GLY A 102 16.35 -11.27 -15.73
N PHE A 103 15.02 -11.26 -15.51
CA PHE A 103 14.06 -10.91 -16.54
C PHE A 103 14.29 -9.48 -17.04
N THR A 104 14.35 -9.32 -18.35
CA THR A 104 14.46 -8.02 -19.01
C THR A 104 13.39 -7.92 -20.07
N LEU A 105 12.87 -6.70 -20.26
CA LEU A 105 11.87 -6.42 -21.27
C LEU A 105 12.35 -5.22 -22.09
N LEU A 106 12.39 -5.40 -23.41
CA LEU A 106 12.97 -4.43 -24.36
C LEU A 106 14.40 -4.01 -23.97
N GLY A 107 15.19 -4.95 -23.45
CA GLY A 107 16.57 -4.72 -23.04
C GLY A 107 16.74 -3.96 -21.71
N THR A 108 15.65 -3.67 -20.98
CA THR A 108 15.71 -2.98 -19.69
C THR A 108 15.14 -3.83 -18.57
N THR A 109 15.77 -3.77 -17.39
CA THR A 109 15.22 -4.36 -16.16
C THR A 109 14.06 -3.53 -15.60
N LEU A 110 14.01 -2.22 -15.90
CA LEU A 110 12.96 -1.33 -15.43
C LEU A 110 11.57 -1.73 -15.96
N PHE A 111 11.45 -2.02 -17.25
CA PHE A 111 10.17 -2.47 -17.81
C PHE A 111 9.77 -3.87 -17.34
N ALA A 112 10.75 -4.74 -17.09
CA ALA A 112 10.50 -6.02 -16.45
C ALA A 112 9.94 -5.84 -15.04
N HIS A 113 10.50 -4.91 -14.26
CA HIS A 113 9.93 -4.51 -12.96
C HIS A 113 8.50 -4.01 -13.12
N TYR A 114 8.21 -3.09 -14.04
CA TYR A 114 6.84 -2.59 -14.22
C TYR A 114 5.83 -3.69 -14.52
N VAL A 115 6.12 -4.62 -15.43
CA VAL A 115 5.18 -5.69 -15.78
C VAL A 115 4.95 -6.64 -14.61
N VAL A 116 6.03 -7.10 -13.97
CA VAL A 116 5.93 -8.08 -12.88
C VAL A 116 5.29 -7.45 -11.64
N GLN A 117 5.73 -6.25 -11.27
CA GLN A 117 5.23 -5.53 -10.10
C GLN A 117 3.77 -5.14 -10.29
N PHE A 118 3.39 -4.55 -11.43
CA PHE A 118 1.99 -4.22 -11.72
C PHE A 118 1.08 -5.45 -11.66
N THR A 119 1.54 -6.58 -12.22
CA THR A 119 0.75 -7.82 -12.18
C THR A 119 0.53 -8.30 -10.76
N LEU A 120 1.58 -8.30 -9.94
CA LEU A 120 1.47 -8.71 -8.54
C LEU A 120 0.69 -7.71 -7.70
N ALA A 121 0.94 -6.42 -7.85
CA ALA A 121 0.21 -5.35 -7.18
C ALA A 121 -1.28 -5.46 -7.50
N TYR A 122 -1.65 -5.69 -8.76
CA TYR A 122 -3.03 -5.95 -9.16
C TYR A 122 -3.63 -7.16 -8.45
N ILE A 123 -2.92 -8.29 -8.44
CA ILE A 123 -3.40 -9.50 -7.75
C ILE A 123 -3.57 -9.25 -6.25
N PHE A 124 -2.56 -8.70 -5.57
CA PHE A 124 -2.61 -8.46 -4.13
C PHE A 124 -3.63 -7.37 -3.74
N GLY A 125 -3.74 -6.30 -4.52
CA GLY A 125 -4.74 -5.25 -4.33
C GLY A 125 -6.17 -5.81 -4.40
N ILE A 126 -6.48 -6.58 -5.45
CA ILE A 126 -7.79 -7.23 -5.57
C ILE A 126 -8.02 -8.24 -4.45
N LEU A 127 -7.01 -9.03 -4.05
CA LEU A 127 -7.13 -9.96 -2.93
C LEU A 127 -7.44 -9.24 -1.62
N PHE A 128 -6.71 -8.17 -1.31
CA PHE A 128 -6.97 -7.34 -0.13
C PHE A 128 -8.40 -6.81 -0.17
N GLN A 129 -8.84 -6.26 -1.31
CA GLN A 129 -10.16 -5.67 -1.45
C GLN A 129 -11.27 -6.72 -1.34
N PHE A 130 -11.03 -7.92 -1.87
CA PHE A 130 -11.93 -9.05 -1.70
C PHE A 130 -12.10 -9.42 -0.22
N TYR A 131 -11.00 -9.52 0.54
CA TYR A 131 -11.07 -9.82 1.98
C TYR A 131 -11.69 -8.71 2.84
N ALA A 132 -11.68 -7.46 2.36
CA ALA A 132 -12.44 -6.39 2.98
C ALA A 132 -13.95 -6.49 2.69
N ILE A 133 -14.33 -6.72 1.43
CA ILE A 133 -15.74 -6.70 0.97
C ILE A 133 -16.49 -7.98 1.33
N TYR A 134 -15.88 -9.16 1.16
CA TYR A 134 -16.55 -10.45 1.30
C TYR A 134 -17.26 -10.65 2.65
N PRO A 135 -16.69 -10.26 3.81
CA PRO A 135 -17.39 -10.36 5.09
C PRO A 135 -18.66 -9.51 5.19
N MET A 136 -18.75 -8.42 4.41
CA MET A 136 -19.88 -7.48 4.41
C MET A 136 -21.05 -7.96 3.54
N TYR A 137 -20.76 -8.66 2.43
CA TYR A 137 -21.78 -9.12 1.48
C TYR A 137 -21.70 -10.63 1.23
N LYS A 138 -21.66 -11.43 2.30
CA LYS A 138 -21.55 -12.89 2.21
C LYS A 138 -22.62 -13.52 1.33
N GLU A 139 -23.84 -12.97 1.37
CA GLU A 139 -25.01 -13.48 0.65
C GLU A 139 -24.90 -13.28 -0.88
N ALA A 140 -24.09 -12.33 -1.35
CA ALA A 140 -23.89 -12.08 -2.77
C ALA A 140 -23.01 -13.15 -3.47
N GLY A 141 -22.35 -14.01 -2.69
CA GLY A 141 -21.48 -15.07 -3.19
C GLY A 141 -20.09 -14.59 -3.62
N VAL A 142 -19.17 -15.54 -3.83
CA VAL A 142 -17.74 -15.25 -4.07
C VAL A 142 -17.51 -14.46 -5.36
N MET A 143 -18.21 -14.84 -6.45
CA MET A 143 -18.00 -14.23 -7.77
C MET A 143 -18.40 -12.75 -7.80
N GLU A 144 -19.53 -12.40 -7.16
CA GLU A 144 -19.99 -11.02 -7.12
C GLU A 144 -19.09 -10.14 -6.25
N ASN A 145 -18.67 -10.66 -5.09
CA ASN A 145 -17.68 -9.99 -4.24
C ASN A 145 -16.35 -9.76 -4.96
N LEU A 146 -15.91 -10.71 -5.79
CA LEU A 146 -14.70 -10.54 -6.62
C LEU A 146 -14.88 -9.43 -7.67
N LYS A 147 -16.02 -9.39 -8.37
CA LYS A 147 -16.32 -8.29 -9.31
C LYS A 147 -16.38 -6.94 -8.60
N ASN A 148 -16.96 -6.89 -7.41
CA ASN A 148 -17.02 -5.68 -6.60
C ASN A 148 -15.63 -5.24 -6.16
N ALA A 149 -14.77 -6.16 -5.75
CA ALA A 149 -13.37 -5.87 -5.42
C ALA A 149 -12.61 -5.29 -6.62
N ILE A 150 -12.75 -5.90 -7.80
CA ILE A 150 -12.14 -5.40 -9.05
C ILE A 150 -12.63 -3.99 -9.35
N LYS A 151 -13.95 -3.77 -9.34
CA LYS A 151 -14.56 -2.48 -9.66
C LYS A 151 -14.15 -1.38 -8.66
N ALA A 152 -14.06 -1.74 -7.38
CA ALA A 152 -13.72 -0.82 -6.31
C ALA A 152 -12.25 -0.41 -6.34
N ASP A 153 -11.33 -1.29 -6.75
CA ASP A 153 -9.90 -1.05 -6.55
C ASP A 153 -9.08 -0.78 -7.83
N THR A 154 -9.56 -1.20 -9.00
CA THR A 154 -8.81 -1.07 -10.27
C THR A 154 -8.33 0.37 -10.53
N TRP A 155 -9.22 1.35 -10.36
CA TRP A 155 -8.87 2.74 -10.64
C TRP A 155 -7.90 3.34 -9.63
N SER A 156 -8.10 3.08 -8.34
CA SER A 156 -7.18 3.53 -7.29
C SER A 156 -5.81 2.88 -7.43
N LEU A 157 -5.76 1.60 -7.80
CA LEU A 157 -4.53 0.85 -8.01
C LEU A 157 -3.75 1.39 -9.20
N ILE A 158 -4.39 1.59 -10.36
CA ILE A 158 -3.72 2.20 -11.52
C ILE A 158 -3.11 3.55 -11.15
N MET A 159 -3.83 4.35 -10.36
CA MET A 159 -3.33 5.64 -9.89
C MET A 159 -2.16 5.51 -8.91
N PHE A 160 -2.16 4.48 -8.06
CA PHE A 160 -1.02 4.17 -7.20
C PHE A 160 0.23 3.86 -8.01
N GLU A 161 0.10 2.95 -8.98
CA GLU A 161 1.19 2.53 -9.85
C GLU A 161 1.74 3.67 -10.71
N ILE A 162 0.88 4.57 -11.21
CA ILE A 162 1.33 5.76 -11.95
C ILE A 162 2.24 6.63 -11.08
N GLY A 163 1.85 6.91 -9.83
CA GLY A 163 2.65 7.74 -8.93
C GLY A 163 3.97 7.07 -8.55
N MET A 164 3.90 5.79 -8.22
CA MET A 164 5.04 5.00 -7.80
C MET A 164 6.03 4.73 -8.93
N PHE A 165 5.57 4.21 -10.07
CA PHE A 165 6.43 3.96 -11.22
C PHE A 165 6.98 5.26 -11.82
N GLY A 166 6.19 6.33 -11.81
CA GLY A 166 6.65 7.66 -12.21
C GLY A 166 7.84 8.12 -11.37
N TRP A 167 7.78 7.93 -10.05
CA TRP A 167 8.92 8.21 -9.18
C TRP A 167 10.12 7.31 -9.47
N MET A 168 9.89 6.01 -9.65
CA MET A 168 10.98 5.07 -9.96
C MET A 168 11.63 5.37 -11.32
N ALA A 169 10.89 5.90 -12.30
CA ALA A 169 11.44 6.39 -13.56
C ALA A 169 12.36 7.60 -13.33
N ILE A 170 11.95 8.56 -12.50
CA ILE A 170 12.76 9.73 -12.14
C ILE A 170 14.05 9.31 -11.43
N VAL A 171 13.95 8.37 -10.48
CA VAL A 171 15.11 7.76 -9.81
C VAL A 171 16.03 7.09 -10.82
N HIS A 172 15.47 6.35 -11.79
CA HIS A 172 16.25 5.59 -12.74
C HIS A 172 16.96 6.45 -13.80
N TYR A 173 16.28 7.47 -14.33
CA TYR A 173 16.75 8.23 -15.50
C TYR A 173 17.29 9.63 -15.18
N VAL A 174 16.95 10.22 -14.03
CA VAL A 174 17.24 11.63 -13.74
C VAL A 174 18.15 11.81 -12.54
N LEU A 175 17.85 11.15 -11.42
CA LEU A 175 18.52 11.46 -10.14
C LEU A 175 19.88 10.80 -9.98
N PHE A 176 20.13 9.67 -10.65
CA PHE A 176 21.33 8.88 -10.45
C PHE A 176 22.02 8.56 -11.78
N ALA A 177 23.34 8.75 -11.83
CA ALA A 177 24.16 8.31 -12.96
C ALA A 177 24.18 6.79 -13.11
N GLN A 178 24.10 6.07 -11.98
CA GLN A 178 23.81 4.64 -11.95
C GLN A 178 22.65 4.40 -10.97
N PRO A 179 21.53 3.84 -11.43
CA PRO A 179 20.35 3.66 -10.60
C PRO A 179 20.66 2.70 -9.42
N PRO A 180 20.12 2.99 -8.21
CA PRO A 180 20.30 2.11 -7.05
C PRO A 180 19.80 0.70 -7.34
N LYS A 181 20.55 -0.31 -6.89
CA LYS A 181 20.18 -1.72 -7.08
C LYS A 181 19.29 -2.22 -5.93
N PRO A 182 18.40 -3.19 -6.16
CA PRO A 182 17.58 -3.81 -5.11
C PRO A 182 18.33 -4.34 -3.88
N THR A 183 19.63 -4.62 -4.01
CA THR A 183 20.52 -5.05 -2.92
C THR A 183 20.98 -3.91 -2.02
N GLU A 184 20.66 -2.66 -2.35
CA GLU A 184 21.14 -1.47 -1.66
C GLU A 184 20.02 -0.81 -0.85
N ALA A 185 20.33 -0.30 0.34
CA ALA A 185 19.38 0.43 1.18
C ALA A 185 18.79 1.65 0.46
N THR A 186 19.56 2.31 -0.41
CA THR A 186 19.12 3.46 -1.19
C THR A 186 17.96 3.12 -2.13
N TYR A 187 17.94 1.92 -2.71
CA TYR A 187 16.81 1.48 -3.53
C TYR A 187 15.52 1.42 -2.73
N TRP A 188 15.56 0.79 -1.55
CA TRP A 188 14.38 0.66 -0.69
C TRP A 188 13.93 1.98 -0.07
N PHE A 189 14.87 2.90 0.20
CA PHE A 189 14.50 4.26 0.60
C PHE A 189 13.79 5.01 -0.52
N MET A 190 14.28 4.91 -1.76
CA MET A 190 13.58 5.48 -2.93
C MET A 190 12.23 4.80 -3.16
N MET A 191 12.12 3.50 -2.88
CA MET A 191 10.87 2.75 -2.90
C MET A 191 9.88 3.27 -1.87
N GLN A 192 10.29 3.57 -0.62
CA GLN A 192 9.40 4.18 0.39
C GLN A 192 8.80 5.50 -0.13
N ILE A 193 9.61 6.34 -0.76
CA ILE A 193 9.13 7.59 -1.38
C ILE A 193 8.16 7.27 -2.53
N ALA A 194 8.46 6.26 -3.35
CA ALA A 194 7.60 5.81 -4.43
C ALA A 194 6.21 5.38 -3.92
N MET A 195 6.16 4.60 -2.85
CA MET A 195 4.92 4.16 -2.20
C MET A 195 4.12 5.33 -1.62
N ILE A 196 4.79 6.32 -1.02
CA ILE A 196 4.14 7.56 -0.56
C ILE A 196 3.53 8.30 -1.74
N LEU A 197 4.26 8.45 -2.85
CA LEU A 197 3.75 9.13 -4.04
C LEU A 197 2.58 8.37 -4.67
N GLY A 198 2.66 7.04 -4.74
CA GLY A 198 1.54 6.18 -5.15
C GLY A 198 0.31 6.34 -4.25
N PHE A 199 0.51 6.43 -2.93
CA PHE A 199 -0.58 6.74 -2.02
C PHE A 199 -1.21 8.10 -2.34
N LEU A 200 -0.39 9.14 -2.54
CA LEU A 200 -0.87 10.49 -2.81
C LEU A 200 -1.63 10.58 -4.14
N THR A 201 -1.21 9.85 -5.17
CA THR A 201 -1.91 9.81 -6.47
C THR A 201 -3.19 8.97 -6.42
N SER A 202 -3.23 7.90 -5.61
CA SER A 202 -4.42 7.06 -5.44
C SER A 202 -5.46 7.64 -4.48
N TYR A 203 -5.08 8.56 -3.58
CA TYR A 203 -6.00 9.22 -2.66
C TYR A 203 -7.18 9.95 -3.36
N PRO A 204 -6.96 10.82 -4.36
CA PRO A 204 -8.07 11.46 -5.08
C PRO A 204 -8.93 10.45 -5.86
N ALA A 205 -8.34 9.38 -6.38
CA ALA A 205 -9.07 8.30 -7.03
C ALA A 205 -10.02 7.61 -6.04
N ASN A 206 -9.52 7.27 -4.86
CA ASN A 206 -10.33 6.72 -3.77
C ASN A 206 -11.42 7.70 -3.32
N TRP A 207 -11.12 8.98 -3.19
CA TRP A 207 -12.12 9.99 -2.86
C TRP A 207 -13.29 10.01 -3.84
N ILE A 208 -13.00 9.94 -5.14
CA ILE A 208 -14.02 9.93 -6.19
C ILE A 208 -14.84 8.64 -6.14
N LEU A 209 -14.19 7.48 -5.97
CA LEU A 209 -14.86 6.18 -5.92
C LEU A 209 -15.78 6.06 -4.69
N VAL A 210 -15.30 6.52 -3.54
CA VAL A 210 -16.07 6.61 -2.29
C VAL A 210 -17.26 7.56 -2.45
N LYS A 211 -17.04 8.76 -3.02
CA LYS A 211 -18.13 9.72 -3.27
C LYS A 211 -19.20 9.17 -4.22
N LYS A 212 -18.82 8.29 -5.15
CA LYS A 212 -19.74 7.62 -6.10
C LYS A 212 -20.42 6.37 -5.52
N GLY A 213 -20.10 5.95 -4.29
CA GLY A 213 -20.62 4.71 -3.70
C GLY A 213 -20.14 3.45 -4.41
N ILE A 214 -19.02 3.52 -5.14
CA ILE A 214 -18.40 2.37 -5.81
C ILE A 214 -17.44 1.65 -4.85
N LYS A 215 -16.85 2.39 -3.92
CA LYS A 215 -15.93 1.90 -2.90
C LYS A 215 -16.45 2.27 -1.53
N GLU A 216 -16.36 1.35 -0.59
CA GLU A 216 -16.83 1.53 0.78
C GLU A 216 -15.97 2.55 1.57
N GLU A 217 -16.63 3.27 2.46
CA GLU A 217 -16.00 4.10 3.48
C GLU A 217 -15.47 3.19 4.60
N MET A 218 -14.14 3.15 4.79
CA MET A 218 -13.48 2.30 5.78
C MET A 218 -13.32 2.98 7.13
#